data_AF-A0A317IEC6-F1
#
_entry.id   AF-A0A317IEC6-F1
#
_cell.length_a   1.000
_cell.length_b   1.000
_cell.length_c   1.000
_cell.angle_alpha   90.00
_cell.angle_beta   90.00
_cell.angle_gamma   90.00
#
_symmetry.space_group_name_H-M   'P 1'
#
loop_
_entity.id
_entity.type
_entity.pdbx_description
1 polymer ?
#
loop_
_entity_poly.entity_id
_entity_poly.type
_entity_poly.pdbx_seq_one_letter_code
_entity_poly.pdbx_strand_id
1 'polypeptide(L)'
;MAKQKPVQSGMGLPTAALLLMAFLGAIVVGSSFAVIKYWPLPVSITPYMGFSGGFWWGLVVGAISGLVLGFLVDDHNLVKPK
;
A
#
# COMPACT_ATOMS: atom_id res chain seq x y z
N MET A 1 35.90 -9.15 24.91
CA MET A 1 35.48 -9.12 23.49
C MET A 1 34.02 -9.56 23.42
N ALA A 2 33.08 -8.61 23.34
CA ALA A 2 31.66 -8.94 23.25
C ALA A 2 31.35 -9.41 21.81
N LYS A 3 30.93 -10.67 21.66
CA LYS A 3 30.43 -11.20 20.38
C LYS A 3 29.16 -10.43 20.01
N GLN A 4 29.23 -9.60 18.97
CA GLN A 4 28.05 -8.98 18.37
C GLN A 4 27.13 -10.09 17.85
N LYS A 5 25.89 -10.14 18.33
CA LYS A 5 24.84 -11.02 17.80
C LYS A 5 24.55 -10.62 16.35
N PRO A 6 24.34 -11.58 15.42
CA PRO A 6 23.99 -11.26 14.05
C PRO A 6 22.69 -10.45 14.06
N VAL A 7 22.75 -9.23 13.55
CA VAL A 7 21.55 -8.41 13.34
C VAL A 7 20.73 -9.13 12.29
N GLN A 8 19.64 -9.75 12.70
CA GLN A 8 18.72 -10.44 11.81
C GLN A 8 18.11 -9.39 10.90
N SER A 9 18.54 -9.37 9.64
CA SER A 9 18.08 -8.47 8.57
C SER A 9 16.64 -8.80 8.18
N GLY A 10 15.70 -8.60 9.10
CA GLY A 10 14.26 -8.67 8.82
C GLY A 10 13.83 -7.52 7.92
N MET A 11 12.75 -7.75 7.16
CA MET A 11 12.07 -6.68 6.43
C MET A 11 11.64 -5.58 7.42
N GLY A 12 12.12 -4.36 7.22
CA GLY A 12 11.79 -3.22 8.10
C GLY A 12 10.29 -2.97 8.16
N LEU A 13 9.80 -2.44 9.29
CA LEU A 13 8.39 -2.11 9.51
C LEU A 13 7.83 -1.21 8.38
N PRO A 14 8.57 -0.20 7.87
CA PRO A 14 8.14 0.58 6.71
C PRO A 14 8.00 -0.24 5.42
N THR A 15 8.89 -1.20 5.18
CA THR A 15 8.86 -2.06 3.99
C THR A 15 7.70 -3.06 4.06
N ALA A 16 7.41 -3.61 5.25
CA ALA A 16 6.26 -4.47 5.45
C ALA A 16 4.93 -3.71 5.28
N ALA A 17 4.85 -2.50 5.83
CA ALA A 17 3.70 -1.61 5.68
C ALA A 17 3.47 -1.17 4.22
N LEU A 18 4.55 -0.89 3.47
CA LEU A 18 4.49 -0.65 2.02
C LEU A 18 3.82 -1.81 1.30
N LEU A 19 4.29 -3.04 1.50
CA LEU A 19 3.80 -4.20 0.75
C LEU A 19 2.34 -4.51 1.08
N LEU A 20 1.97 -4.41 2.36
CA LEU A 20 0.60 -4.64 2.81
C LEU A 20 -0.36 -3.61 2.21
N MET A 21 -0.05 -2.32 2.33
CA MET A 21 -0.92 -1.26 1.83
C MET A 21 -0.93 -1.19 0.30
N ALA A 22 0.16 -1.53 -0.38
CA ALA A 22 0.19 -1.67 -1.83
C ALA A 22 -0.80 -2.73 -2.31
N PHE A 23 -0.81 -3.90 -1.67
CA PHE A 23 -1.72 -4.99 -2.05
C PHE A 23 -3.19 -4.65 -1.75
N LEU A 24 -3.46 -4.09 -0.57
CA LEU A 24 -4.81 -3.63 -0.20
C LEU A 24 -5.30 -2.52 -1.13
N GLY A 25 -4.46 -1.54 -1.44
CA GLY A 25 -4.77 -0.45 -2.36
C GLY A 25 -5.07 -0.97 -3.77
N ALA A 26 -4.27 -1.91 -4.27
CA ALA A 26 -4.47 -2.51 -5.58
C ALA A 26 -5.82 -3.26 -5.68
N ILE A 27 -6.20 -4.01 -4.64
CA ILE A 27 -7.49 -4.71 -4.59
C ILE A 27 -8.64 -3.72 -4.52
N VAL A 28 -8.60 -2.74 -3.61
CA VAL A 28 -9.69 -1.78 -3.41
C VAL A 28 -9.91 -0.97 -4.68
N VAL A 29 -8.87 -0.33 -5.20
CA VAL A 29 -8.98 0.52 -6.38
C VAL A 29 -9.29 -0.31 -7.64
N GLY A 30 -8.64 -1.45 -7.84
CA GLY A 30 -8.95 -2.35 -8.95
C GLY A 30 -10.43 -2.79 -8.95
N SER A 31 -10.93 -3.20 -7.79
CA SER A 31 -12.33 -3.61 -7.62
C SER A 31 -13.29 -2.44 -7.85
N SER A 32 -12.97 -1.22 -7.39
CA SER A 32 -13.79 -0.03 -7.65
C SER A 32 -13.94 0.22 -9.15
N PHE A 33 -12.87 0.12 -9.93
CA PHE A 33 -12.92 0.30 -11.39
C PHE A 33 -13.69 -0.83 -12.09
N ALA A 34 -13.65 -2.05 -11.55
CA ALA A 34 -14.49 -3.14 -12.05
C ALA A 34 -15.98 -2.88 -11.81
N VAL A 35 -16.35 -2.39 -10.62
CA VAL A 35 -17.76 -2.07 -10.28
C VAL A 35 -18.28 -0.91 -11.12
N ILE A 36 -17.48 0.15 -11.33
CA ILE A 36 -17.86 1.31 -12.13
C ILE A 36 -18.26 0.91 -13.56
N LYS A 37 -17.64 -0.15 -14.11
CA LYS A 37 -17.99 -0.65 -15.45
C LYS A 37 -19.41 -1.21 -15.53
N TYR A 38 -19.95 -1.73 -14.43
CA TYR A 38 -21.31 -2.26 -14.36
C TYR A 38 -22.30 -1.25 -13.78
N TRP A 39 -21.83 -0.08 -13.36
CA TRP A 39 -22.70 1.00 -12.90
C TRP A 39 -23.42 1.63 -14.09
N PRO A 40 -24.73 1.96 -13.98
CA PRO A 40 -25.45 2.64 -15.04
C PRO A 40 -24.89 4.05 -15.23
N LEU A 41 -23.95 4.17 -16.16
CA LEU A 41 -23.36 5.42 -16.60
C LEU A 41 -24.17 5.97 -17.79
N PRO A 42 -24.29 7.30 -17.94
CA PRO A 42 -24.80 7.91 -19.17
C PRO A 42 -24.02 7.38 -20.37
N VAL A 43 -24.69 7.16 -21.51
CA VAL A 43 -24.10 6.58 -22.74
C VAL A 43 -22.88 7.38 -23.24
N SER A 44 -22.77 8.64 -22.85
CA SER A 44 -21.64 9.53 -23.16
C SER A 44 -20.37 9.28 -22.32
N ILE A 45 -20.43 8.44 -21.27
CA ILE A 45 -19.32 8.19 -20.36
C ILE A 45 -18.89 6.72 -20.50
N THR A 46 -17.92 6.48 -21.37
CA THR A 46 -17.26 5.17 -21.48
C THR A 46 -16.07 5.13 -20.52
N PRO A 47 -16.04 4.21 -19.54
CA PRO A 47 -14.91 4.08 -18.64
C PRO A 47 -13.65 3.68 -19.42
N TYR A 48 -12.65 4.57 -19.41
CA TYR A 48 -11.39 4.40 -20.14
C TYR A 48 -10.45 3.37 -19.50
N MET A 49 -10.48 3.25 -18.16
CA MET A 49 -9.68 2.29 -17.41
C MET A 49 -10.57 1.18 -16.84
N GLY A 50 -10.09 -0.06 -16.96
CA GLY A 50 -10.68 -1.23 -16.29
C GLY A 50 -9.95 -1.61 -15.02
N PHE A 51 -10.20 -2.82 -14.52
CA PHE A 51 -9.56 -3.37 -13.32
C PHE A 51 -8.04 -3.22 -13.33
N SER A 52 -7.37 -3.50 -14.46
CA SER A 52 -5.91 -3.40 -14.56
C SER A 52 -5.38 -1.99 -14.30
N GLY A 53 -6.07 -0.95 -14.79
CA GLY A 53 -5.68 0.44 -14.52
C GLY A 53 -5.87 0.81 -13.06
N GLY A 54 -7.00 0.43 -12.48
CA GLY A 54 -7.25 0.60 -11.04
C GLY A 54 -6.27 -0.17 -10.16
N PHE A 55 -5.88 -1.38 -10.57
CA PHE A 55 -4.94 -2.22 -9.84
C PHE A 55 -3.55 -1.58 -9.76
N TRP A 56 -2.99 -1.15 -10.90
CA TRP A 56 -1.68 -0.49 -10.93
C TRP A 56 -1.68 0.84 -10.17
N TRP A 57 -2.75 1.62 -10.32
CA TRP A 57 -2.89 2.87 -9.58
C TRP A 57 -3.00 2.64 -8.07
N GLY A 58 -3.82 1.66 -7.67
CA GLY A 58 -3.97 1.27 -6.27
C GLY A 58 -2.68 0.75 -5.65
N LEU A 59 -1.84 0.06 -6.43
CA LEU A 59 -0.53 -0.40 -5.97
C LEU A 59 0.39 0.78 -5.65
N VAL A 60 0.45 1.79 -6.53
CA VAL A 60 1.28 2.99 -6.32
C VAL A 60 0.80 3.80 -5.12
N VAL A 61 -0.50 4.12 -5.06
CA VAL A 61 -1.09 4.91 -3.96
C VAL A 61 -0.97 4.15 -2.63
N GLY A 62 -1.23 2.84 -2.65
CA GLY A 62 -1.10 1.97 -1.48
C GLY A 62 0.34 1.87 -0.99
N ALA A 63 1.32 1.73 -1.89
CA ALA A 63 2.74 1.69 -1.53
C ALA A 63 3.21 2.98 -0.87
N ILE A 64 2.85 4.14 -1.44
CA ILE A 64 3.20 5.46 -0.87
C ILE A 64 2.55 5.64 0.51
N SER A 65 1.26 5.31 0.63
CA SER A 65 0.53 5.41 1.91
C SER A 65 1.13 4.47 2.97
N GLY A 66 1.50 3.25 2.56
CA GLY A 66 2.16 2.26 3.41
C GLY A 66 3.54 2.70 3.89
N LEU A 67 4.33 3.36 3.04
CA LEU A 67 5.60 3.96 3.47
C LEU A 67 5.38 5.07 4.49
N VAL A 68 4.47 6.00 4.22
CA VAL A 68 4.19 7.12 5.13
C VAL A 68 3.73 6.61 6.49
N LEU A 69 2.76 5.68 6.51
CA LEU A 69 2.29 5.06 7.76
C LEU A 69 3.39 4.24 8.44
N GLY A 70 4.17 3.50 7.66
CA GLY A 70 5.28 2.71 8.14
C GLY A 70 6.34 3.55 8.87
N PHE A 71 6.76 4.68 8.27
CA PHE A 71 7.69 5.62 8.90
C PHE A 71 7.07 6.34 10.10
N LEU A 72 5.82 6.82 9.99
CA LEU A 72 5.14 7.47 11.12
C LEU A 72 5.00 6.55 12.33
N VAL A 73 4.70 5.28 12.10
CA VAL A 73 4.57 4.27 13.17
C VAL A 73 5.93 3.88 13.74
N ASP A 74 6.97 3.78 12.90
CA ASP A 74 8.33 3.50 13.38
C ASP A 74 8.83 4.66 14.27
N ASP A 75 8.68 5.91 13.84
CA ASP A 75 9.05 7.10 14.61
C ASP A 75 8.29 7.20 15.94
N HIS A 76 6.99 6.88 15.96
CA HIS A 76 6.20 6.87 17.20
C HIS A 76 6.61 5.77 18.19
N ASN A 77 7.18 4.65 17.71
CA ASN A 77 7.61 3.53 18.56
C ASN A 77 9.06 3.64 19.03
N LEU A 78 9.86 4.53 18.44
CA LEU A 78 11.23 4.84 18.88
C LEU A 78 11.28 5.77 20.12
N VAL A 79 10.15 6.35 20.53
CA VAL A 79 10.01 7.15 21.76
C VAL A 79 9.53 6.29 22.95
N LYS A 80 10.08 5.09 23.11
CA LYS A 80 10.19 4.47 24.44
C LYS A 80 11.63 4.63 24.95
N PRO A 81 11.95 5.75 25.62
CA PRO A 81 13.15 5.80 26.43
C PRO A 81 13.00 4.94 27.68
N LYS A 82 13.95 3.99 27.81
CA LYS A 82 14.32 3.15 28.97
C LYS A 82 13.37 2.04 29.41
#